data_AF-A0A5B3GHC8-F1
#
_entry.id   AF-A0A5B3GHC8-F1
#
_cell.length_a   1.000
_cell.length_b   1.000
_cell.length_c   1.000
_cell.angle_alpha   90.00
_cell.angle_beta   90.00
_cell.angle_gamma   90.00
#
_symmetry.space_group_name_H-M   'P 1'
#
loop_
_entity.id
_entity.type
_entity.pdbx_description
1 polymer ?
#
loop_
_entity_poly.entity_id
_entity_poly.type
_entity_poly.pdbx_seq_one_letter_code
_entity_poly.pdbx_strand_id
1 'polypeptide(L)'
;MNTTWRQCTIGDVCDTISNTYNSNAQQVVLINTSDVLEGKVLNHIYIPNENLKGQFKKTFEEGDILYSEIRPQNKRYAYIDFAPINYIASTKLMVIRNKNIVKSKYLYYFLQSDKIISELQMLAETRSGTFPQITFNELSKLSIKIPPLPEQDRIISILDSICKKIDINQQINDNLAPVHESKDTNKPEKSITFSSQPIRPSFSNKNISGRDILYPALRSTTIPYPDPYKRFFLAP
;
A
#
# COMPACT_ATOMS: atom_id res chain seq x y z
N MET A 1 10.76 3.32 -38.06
CA MET A 1 10.39 3.71 -36.69
C MET A 1 11.33 2.99 -35.73
N ASN A 2 11.88 3.67 -34.73
CA ASN A 2 12.85 3.07 -33.81
C ASN A 2 12.13 2.00 -32.98
N THR A 3 12.49 0.73 -33.16
CA THR A 3 11.82 -0.44 -32.53
C THR A 3 12.48 -0.88 -31.24
N THR A 4 13.54 -0.20 -30.82
CA THR A 4 14.38 -0.59 -29.68
C THR A 4 13.94 0.12 -28.41
N TRP A 5 14.06 -0.59 -27.30
CA TRP A 5 13.88 -0.01 -25.98
C TRP A 5 15.11 0.84 -25.64
N ARG A 6 14.87 2.05 -25.16
CA ARG A 6 15.94 2.96 -24.70
C ARG A 6 16.17 2.78 -23.21
N GLN A 7 17.43 2.65 -22.82
CA GLN A 7 17.82 2.67 -21.40
C GLN A 7 18.01 4.12 -20.95
N CYS A 8 17.32 4.50 -19.87
CA CYS A 8 17.41 5.82 -19.23
C CYS A 8 17.45 5.65 -17.70
N THR A 9 17.65 6.75 -16.98
CA THR A 9 17.34 6.87 -15.55
C THR A 9 15.96 7.50 -15.36
N ILE A 10 15.38 7.39 -14.17
CA ILE A 10 14.11 8.07 -13.88
C ILE A 10 14.27 9.60 -13.92
N GLY A 11 15.41 10.14 -13.48
CA GLY A 11 15.72 11.57 -13.54
C GLY A 11 15.76 12.14 -14.97
N ASP A 12 16.08 11.30 -15.96
CA ASP A 12 16.05 11.71 -17.37
C ASP A 12 14.63 11.97 -17.88
N VAL A 13 13.60 11.37 -17.25
CA VAL A 13 12.24 11.30 -17.82
C VAL A 13 11.17 12.01 -17.00
N CYS A 14 11.47 12.38 -15.76
CA CYS A 14 10.56 13.13 -14.90
C CYS A 14 11.31 14.05 -13.93
N ASP A 15 10.58 14.99 -13.34
CA ASP A 15 11.01 15.83 -12.23
C ASP A 15 10.09 15.65 -11.03
N THR A 16 10.52 16.15 -9.86
CA THR A 16 9.64 16.35 -8.70
C THR A 16 9.22 17.81 -8.61
N ILE A 17 7.91 18.05 -8.55
CA ILE A 17 7.32 19.38 -8.43
C ILE A 17 7.16 19.74 -6.96
N SER A 18 7.54 20.96 -6.61
CA SER A 18 7.43 21.50 -5.25
C SER A 18 6.83 22.90 -5.24
N ASN A 19 5.98 23.21 -6.23
CA ASN A 19 5.28 24.48 -6.32
C ASN A 19 4.37 24.66 -5.10
N THR A 20 4.52 25.80 -4.42
CA THR A 20 3.70 26.12 -3.25
C THR A 20 2.31 26.60 -3.68
N TYR A 21 1.27 26.08 -3.04
CA TYR A 21 -0.10 26.54 -3.19
C TYR A 21 -0.24 27.96 -2.61
N ASN A 22 -0.63 28.91 -3.46
CA ASN A 22 -0.76 30.33 -3.10
C ASN A 22 -2.13 30.91 -3.51
N SER A 23 -3.13 30.07 -3.76
CA SER A 23 -4.46 30.53 -4.19
C SER A 23 -5.31 31.00 -2.99
N ASN A 24 -6.10 32.04 -3.22
CA ASN A 24 -7.05 32.62 -2.26
C ASN A 24 -8.42 31.91 -2.27
N ALA A 25 -8.49 30.68 -2.78
CA ALA A 25 -9.74 29.92 -2.76
C ALA A 25 -10.26 29.77 -1.31
N GLN A 26 -11.56 29.90 -1.11
CA GLN A 26 -12.18 29.77 0.21
C GLN A 26 -12.12 28.34 0.75
N GLN A 27 -12.07 27.35 -0.14
CA GLN A 27 -12.03 25.95 0.21
C GLN A 27 -10.95 25.20 -0.56
N VAL A 28 -10.36 24.21 0.11
CA VAL A 28 -9.26 23.38 -0.40
C VAL A 28 -9.47 21.91 -0.01
N VAL A 29 -8.86 21.00 -0.77
CA VAL A 29 -8.74 19.59 -0.40
C VAL A 29 -7.29 19.31 0.02
N LEU A 30 -7.11 18.71 1.19
CA LEU A 30 -5.79 18.37 1.71
C LEU A 30 -5.49 16.88 1.51
N ILE A 31 -4.36 16.56 0.90
CA ILE A 31 -3.92 15.19 0.64
C ILE A 31 -2.69 14.86 1.48
N ASN A 32 -2.87 14.04 2.51
CA ASN A 32 -1.77 13.42 3.26
C ASN A 32 -1.31 12.12 2.60
N THR A 33 -0.21 11.57 3.13
CA THR A 33 0.18 10.21 2.80
C THR A 33 -0.93 9.20 3.10
N SER A 34 -1.67 9.33 4.21
CA SER A 34 -2.79 8.44 4.55
C SER A 34 -3.89 8.38 3.49
N ASP A 35 -4.05 9.47 2.74
CA ASP A 35 -5.12 9.68 1.78
C ASP A 35 -4.72 9.18 0.38
N VAL A 36 -3.57 8.52 0.27
CA VAL A 36 -3.06 7.89 -0.94
C VAL A 36 -2.78 6.43 -0.65
N LEU A 37 -3.40 5.52 -1.40
CA LEU A 37 -3.23 4.08 -1.24
C LEU A 37 -3.52 3.33 -2.54
N GLU A 38 -2.56 2.50 -2.97
CA GLU A 38 -2.70 1.53 -4.07
C GLU A 38 -3.41 2.10 -5.32
N GLY A 39 -2.94 3.26 -5.77
CA GLY A 39 -3.44 3.93 -6.97
C GLY A 39 -4.59 4.90 -6.74
N LYS A 40 -5.14 4.99 -5.53
CA LYS A 40 -6.32 5.79 -5.21
C LYS A 40 -5.97 7.00 -4.35
N VAL A 41 -6.55 8.15 -4.69
CA VAL A 41 -6.71 9.27 -3.76
C VAL A 41 -8.02 9.04 -3.01
N LEU A 42 -7.97 9.02 -1.68
CA LEU A 42 -9.08 8.64 -0.82
C LEU A 42 -9.86 9.84 -0.28
N ASN A 43 -9.21 11.00 -0.19
CA ASN A 43 -9.83 12.23 0.32
C ASN A 43 -10.13 13.20 -0.82
N HIS A 44 -11.40 13.59 -0.91
CA HIS A 44 -11.90 14.61 -1.84
C HIS A 44 -12.76 15.67 -1.13
N ILE A 45 -12.69 15.72 0.21
CA ILE A 45 -13.52 16.61 1.02
C ILE A 45 -12.90 18.01 1.05
N TYR A 46 -13.68 18.99 0.61
CA TYR A 46 -13.34 20.40 0.71
C TYR A 46 -13.51 20.92 2.14
N ILE A 47 -12.49 21.60 2.64
CA ILE A 47 -12.47 22.26 3.95
C ILE A 47 -12.15 23.75 3.78
N PRO A 48 -12.50 24.61 4.76
CA PRO A 48 -12.09 26.02 4.75
C PRO A 48 -10.56 26.17 4.61
N ASN A 49 -10.14 27.11 3.76
CA ASN A 49 -8.73 27.46 3.56
C ASN A 49 -8.21 28.39 4.68
N GLU A 50 -8.28 27.90 5.92
CA GLU A 50 -7.92 28.66 7.11
C GLU A 50 -7.12 27.77 8.05
N ASN A 51 -6.10 28.33 8.70
CA ASN A 51 -5.26 27.62 9.68
C ASN A 51 -4.64 26.31 9.15
N LEU A 52 -4.27 26.29 7.87
CA LEU A 52 -3.65 25.13 7.25
C LEU A 52 -2.32 24.79 7.95
N LYS A 53 -2.13 23.51 8.28
CA LYS A 53 -0.85 23.02 8.82
C LYS A 53 0.25 23.22 7.78
N GLY A 54 1.41 23.71 8.22
CA GLY A 54 2.57 23.96 7.34
C GLY A 54 3.13 22.74 6.60
N GLN A 55 2.61 21.53 6.84
CA GLN A 55 2.94 20.34 6.07
C GLN A 55 2.27 20.30 4.70
N PHE A 56 1.16 21.03 4.47
CA PHE A 56 0.49 21.08 3.18
C PHE A 56 1.03 22.26 2.39
N LYS A 57 1.69 21.98 1.27
CA LYS A 57 2.35 23.02 0.47
C LYS A 57 2.20 22.78 -1.02
N LYS A 58 2.29 21.55 -1.48
CA LYS A 58 2.57 21.25 -2.89
C LYS A 58 1.30 21.24 -3.72
N THR A 59 1.29 21.92 -4.86
CA THR A 59 0.27 21.73 -5.90
C THR A 59 0.62 20.54 -6.79
N PHE A 60 -0.37 19.95 -7.44
CA PHE A 60 -0.21 18.91 -8.45
C PHE A 60 -1.28 19.06 -9.53
N GLU A 61 -1.11 18.37 -10.65
CA GLU A 61 -1.95 18.46 -11.86
C GLU A 61 -2.42 17.08 -12.33
N GLU A 62 -3.40 17.06 -13.22
CA GLU A 62 -3.78 15.84 -13.93
C GLU A 62 -2.58 15.27 -14.69
N GLY A 63 -2.38 13.96 -14.59
CA GLY A 63 -1.23 13.25 -15.15
C GLY A 63 -0.02 13.20 -14.24
N ASP A 64 0.00 13.90 -13.10
CA ASP A 64 1.05 13.72 -12.09
C ASP A 64 0.91 12.39 -11.35
N ILE A 65 2.00 11.96 -10.70
CA ILE A 65 2.01 10.82 -9.79
C ILE A 65 2.32 11.34 -8.39
N LEU A 66 1.42 11.08 -7.44
CA LEU A 66 1.72 11.26 -6.02
C LEU A 66 2.41 10.01 -5.50
N TYR A 67 3.55 10.16 -4.82
CA TYR A 67 4.32 9.04 -4.28
C TYR A 67 4.86 9.37 -2.89
N SER A 68 4.56 8.55 -1.89
CA SER A 68 5.03 8.74 -0.52
C SER A 68 6.54 8.56 -0.42
N GLU A 69 7.20 9.52 0.21
CA GLU A 69 8.61 9.40 0.59
C GLU A 69 8.82 8.39 1.71
N ILE A 70 7.78 8.09 2.50
CA ILE A 70 7.88 7.26 3.71
C ILE A 70 7.47 5.83 3.39
N ARG A 71 8.32 4.87 3.78
CA ARG A 71 8.09 3.41 3.71
C ARG A 71 7.44 2.98 2.39
N PRO A 72 8.17 2.96 1.26
CA PRO A 72 7.65 2.59 -0.06
C PRO A 72 6.78 1.30 -0.06
N GLN A 73 7.12 0.33 0.78
CA GLN A 73 6.34 -0.92 0.95
C GLN A 73 4.87 -0.72 1.35
N ASN A 74 4.51 0.44 1.91
CA ASN A 74 3.13 0.77 2.27
C ASN A 74 2.26 1.12 1.05
N LYS A 75 2.82 1.10 -0.16
CA LYS A 75 2.11 1.28 -1.44
C LYS A 75 1.28 2.56 -1.50
N ARG A 76 1.84 3.64 -0.95
CA ARG A 76 1.20 4.95 -0.91
C ARG A 76 1.60 5.76 -2.14
N TYR A 77 0.97 5.42 -3.26
CA TYR A 77 1.10 6.09 -4.54
C TYR A 77 -0.26 6.20 -5.23
N ALA A 78 -0.43 7.22 -6.08
CA ALA A 78 -1.59 7.38 -6.94
C ALA A 78 -1.21 8.10 -8.22
N TYR A 79 -1.83 7.69 -9.33
CA TYR A 79 -1.85 8.45 -10.57
C TYR A 79 -3.02 9.43 -10.52
N ILE A 80 -2.81 10.69 -10.87
CA ILE A 80 -3.86 11.72 -10.85
C ILE A 80 -4.57 11.70 -12.20
N ASP A 81 -5.76 11.12 -12.23
CA ASP A 81 -6.63 10.97 -13.41
C ASP A 81 -7.83 11.92 -13.40
N PHE A 82 -7.75 12.98 -12.58
CA PHE A 82 -8.76 14.02 -12.45
C PHE A 82 -8.09 15.39 -12.38
N ALA A 83 -8.84 16.45 -12.69
CA ALA A 83 -8.37 17.83 -12.51
C ALA A 83 -8.40 18.24 -11.02
N PRO A 84 -7.25 18.47 -10.36
CA PRO A 84 -7.18 18.65 -8.92
C PRO A 84 -7.37 20.12 -8.49
N ILE A 85 -8.57 20.66 -8.71
CA ILE A 85 -8.88 22.08 -8.41
C ILE A 85 -8.85 22.35 -6.90
N ASN A 86 -7.92 23.20 -6.46
CA ASN A 86 -7.67 23.55 -5.05
C ASN A 86 -7.25 22.37 -4.16
N TYR A 87 -6.53 21.39 -4.73
CA TYR A 87 -5.91 20.33 -3.95
C TYR A 87 -4.50 20.73 -3.50
N ILE A 88 -4.14 20.34 -2.28
CA ILE A 88 -2.83 20.61 -1.69
C ILE A 88 -2.27 19.32 -1.12
N ALA A 89 -1.14 18.88 -1.66
CA ALA A 89 -0.43 17.71 -1.17
C ALA A 89 0.52 18.06 -0.01
N SER A 90 0.63 17.10 0.91
CA SER A 90 1.61 17.12 2.00
C SER A 90 3.04 17.10 1.46
N THR A 91 3.97 17.75 2.17
CA THR A 91 5.39 17.78 1.82
C THR A 91 6.02 16.39 1.78
N LYS A 92 5.42 15.40 2.47
CA LYS A 92 5.85 13.98 2.47
C LYS A 92 5.43 13.19 1.23
N LEU A 93 4.67 13.80 0.32
CA LEU A 93 4.39 13.26 -1.01
C LEU A 93 5.33 13.93 -2.03
N MET A 94 5.99 13.13 -2.84
CA MET A 94 6.59 13.58 -4.08
C MET A 94 5.47 13.78 -5.11
N VAL A 95 5.52 14.89 -5.84
CA VAL A 95 4.69 15.14 -7.02
C VAL A 95 5.57 14.88 -8.23
N ILE A 96 5.47 13.70 -8.83
CA ILE A 96 6.33 13.29 -9.94
C ILE A 96 5.64 13.65 -11.26
N ARG A 97 6.30 14.48 -12.07
CA ARG A 97 5.79 14.96 -13.36
C ARG A 97 6.72 14.55 -14.50
N ASN A 98 6.16 13.96 -15.54
CA ASN A 98 6.95 13.50 -16.69
C ASN A 98 7.43 14.68 -17.56
N LYS A 99 8.61 14.53 -18.18
CA LYS A 99 9.23 15.47 -19.12
C LYS A 99 8.73 15.31 -20.57
N ASN A 100 7.58 14.67 -20.77
CA ASN A 100 7.06 14.28 -22.10
C ASN A 100 7.98 13.34 -22.91
N ILE A 101 8.97 12.69 -22.26
CA ILE A 101 9.84 11.67 -22.88
C ILE A 101 9.21 10.27 -22.82
N VAL A 102 8.36 10.06 -21.80
CA VAL A 102 7.62 8.82 -21.53
C VAL A 102 6.17 9.18 -21.21
N LYS A 103 5.23 8.29 -21.53
CA LYS A 103 3.85 8.42 -21.08
C LYS A 103 3.81 8.35 -19.55
N SER A 104 3.19 9.34 -18.91
CA SER A 104 3.15 9.39 -17.43
C SER A 104 2.59 8.11 -16.82
N LYS A 105 1.54 7.54 -17.42
CA LYS A 105 0.92 6.29 -16.95
C LYS A 105 1.83 5.05 -17.08
N TYR A 106 2.74 5.02 -18.06
CA TYR A 106 3.77 3.98 -18.13
C TYR A 106 4.77 4.12 -16.98
N LEU A 107 5.23 5.36 -16.71
CA LEU A 107 6.10 5.64 -15.56
C LEU A 107 5.43 5.26 -14.23
N TYR A 108 4.14 5.58 -14.07
CA TYR A 108 3.34 5.16 -12.93
C TYR A 108 3.35 3.64 -12.75
N TYR A 109 3.06 2.89 -13.81
CA TYR A 109 3.07 1.43 -13.75
C TYR A 109 4.44 0.81 -13.50
N PHE A 110 5.51 1.47 -13.95
CA PHE A 110 6.87 1.08 -13.60
C PHE A 110 7.15 1.27 -12.10
N LEU A 111 6.77 2.43 -11.55
CA LEU A 111 6.99 2.80 -10.15
C LEU A 111 6.21 1.94 -9.15
N GLN A 112 5.03 1.42 -9.53
CA GLN A 112 4.24 0.53 -8.67
C GLN A 112 4.73 -0.93 -8.67
N SER A 113 5.70 -1.29 -9.52
CA SER A 113 6.12 -2.70 -9.62
C SER A 113 6.81 -3.16 -8.34
N ASP A 114 6.53 -4.40 -7.90
CA ASP A 114 7.08 -4.92 -6.64
C ASP A 114 8.61 -4.87 -6.59
N LYS A 115 9.27 -5.04 -7.75
CA LYS A 115 10.72 -4.88 -7.88
C LYS A 115 11.17 -3.47 -7.48
N ILE A 116 10.54 -2.44 -8.05
CA ILE A 116 10.90 -1.04 -7.79
C ILE A 116 10.52 -0.63 -6.37
N ILE A 117 9.37 -1.07 -5.87
CA ILE A 117 8.97 -0.84 -4.48
C ILE A 117 9.99 -1.44 -3.51
N SER A 118 10.43 -2.68 -3.76
CA SER A 118 11.41 -3.37 -2.91
C SER A 118 12.78 -2.69 -2.96
N GLU A 119 13.23 -2.27 -4.15
CA GLU A 119 14.48 -1.52 -4.32
C GLU A 119 14.44 -0.19 -3.57
N LEU A 120 13.34 0.58 -3.69
CA LEU A 120 13.13 1.81 -2.95
C LEU A 120 13.03 1.58 -1.44
N GLN A 121 12.40 0.50 -1.00
CA GLN A 121 12.30 0.15 0.43
C GLN A 121 13.69 -0.15 1.02
N MET A 122 14.52 -0.92 0.32
CA MET A 122 15.91 -1.17 0.75
C MET A 122 16.69 0.14 0.86
N LEU A 123 16.59 1.02 -0.14
CA LEU A 123 17.22 2.35 -0.09
C LEU A 123 16.74 3.15 1.13
N ALA A 124 15.44 3.15 1.39
CA ALA A 124 14.84 3.86 2.53
C ALA A 124 15.39 3.38 3.88
N GLU A 125 15.70 2.09 4.01
CA GLU A 125 16.24 1.48 5.23
C GLU A 125 17.71 1.80 5.48
N THR A 126 18.48 2.10 4.44
CA THR A 126 19.89 2.51 4.58
C THR A 126 20.06 3.91 5.17
N ARG A 127 19.00 4.73 5.17
CA ARG A 127 19.06 6.11 5.61
C ARG A 127 18.95 6.22 7.12
N SER A 128 19.92 6.86 7.75
CA SER A 128 19.87 7.20 9.17
C SER A 128 18.70 8.15 9.46
N GLY A 129 17.70 7.69 10.22
CA GLY A 129 16.52 8.47 10.57
C GLY A 129 15.52 7.68 11.42
N THR A 130 14.50 8.36 11.93
CA THR A 130 13.47 7.76 12.81
C THR A 130 12.55 6.79 12.06
N PHE A 131 12.45 6.91 10.73
CA PHE A 131 11.65 6.02 9.90
C PHE A 131 12.26 5.89 8.49
N PRO A 132 12.06 4.75 7.79
CA PRO A 132 12.53 4.57 6.42
C PRO A 132 11.90 5.61 5.49
N GLN A 133 12.76 6.37 4.80
CA GLN A 133 12.34 7.42 3.88
C GLN A 133 13.27 7.49 2.66
N ILE A 134 12.69 7.60 1.46
CA ILE A 134 13.39 7.93 0.22
C ILE A 134 13.27 9.42 -0.13
N THR A 135 14.18 9.88 -0.95
CA THR A 135 14.19 11.19 -1.61
C THR A 135 14.00 11.03 -3.11
N PHE A 136 13.59 12.10 -3.79
CA PHE A 136 13.55 12.09 -5.25
C PHE A 136 14.94 11.84 -5.87
N ASN A 137 16.01 12.28 -5.23
CA ASN A 137 17.37 12.03 -5.71
C ASN A 137 17.70 10.53 -5.80
N GLU A 138 17.27 9.73 -4.83
CA GLU A 138 17.45 8.27 -4.88
C GLU A 138 16.58 7.64 -5.96
N LEU A 139 15.29 8.02 -6.01
CA LEU A 139 14.37 7.56 -7.05
C LEU A 139 14.88 7.90 -8.46
N SER A 140 15.43 9.10 -8.65
CA SER A 140 15.91 9.59 -9.95
C SER A 140 17.04 8.75 -10.55
N LYS A 141 17.80 8.03 -9.71
CA LYS A 141 18.95 7.22 -10.14
C LYS A 141 18.55 5.82 -10.63
N LEU A 142 17.32 5.39 -10.36
CA LEU A 142 16.84 4.09 -10.80
C LEU A 142 16.82 4.00 -12.32
N SER A 143 17.17 2.84 -12.86
CA SER A 143 17.22 2.61 -14.31
C SER A 143 15.84 2.19 -14.83
N ILE A 144 15.38 2.83 -15.91
CA ILE A 144 14.13 2.51 -16.61
C ILE A 144 14.41 2.20 -18.07
N LYS A 145 13.77 1.15 -18.59
CA LYS A 145 13.74 0.87 -20.03
C LYS A 145 12.46 1.43 -20.61
N ILE A 146 12.58 2.24 -21.66
CA ILE A 146 11.48 2.95 -22.29
C ILE A 146 11.25 2.37 -23.69
N PRO A 147 10.12 1.68 -23.92
CA PRO A 147 9.76 1.20 -25.24
C PRO A 147 9.31 2.36 -26.16
N PRO A 148 9.20 2.12 -27.48
CA PRO A 148 8.55 3.06 -28.40
C PRO A 148 7.11 3.39 -27.98
N LEU A 149 6.61 4.57 -28.34
CA LEU A 149 5.28 5.04 -27.91
C LEU A 149 4.13 4.04 -28.18
N PRO A 150 4.02 3.39 -29.35
CA PRO A 150 2.94 2.42 -29.60
C PRO A 150 2.97 1.23 -28.64
N GLU A 151 4.17 0.80 -28.25
CA GLU A 151 4.37 -0.29 -27.29
C GLU A 151 4.06 0.17 -25.86
N GLN A 152 4.39 1.42 -25.50
CA GLN A 152 3.92 2.01 -24.23
C GLN A 152 2.39 2.01 -24.15
N ASP A 153 1.71 2.46 -25.21
CA ASP A 153 0.24 2.49 -25.25
C ASP A 153 -0.37 1.08 -25.11
N ARG A 154 0.23 0.08 -25.78
CA ARG A 154 -0.16 -1.33 -25.64
C ARG A 154 -0.01 -1.84 -24.21
N ILE A 155 1.15 -1.58 -23.57
CA ILE A 155 1.42 -1.98 -22.18
C ILE A 155 0.42 -1.32 -21.24
N ILE A 156 0.21 -0.01 -21.37
CA ILE A 156 -0.74 0.76 -20.56
C ILE A 156 -2.14 0.17 -20.70
N SER A 157 -2.61 -0.09 -21.92
CA SER A 157 -3.96 -0.63 -22.17
C SER A 157 -4.20 -1.99 -21.50
N ILE A 158 -3.20 -2.88 -21.54
CA ILE A 158 -3.28 -4.20 -20.88
C ILE A 158 -3.37 -4.02 -19.36
N LEU A 159 -2.48 -3.21 -18.79
CA LEU A 159 -2.43 -2.97 -17.34
C LEU A 159 -3.70 -2.28 -16.83
N ASP A 160 -4.19 -1.28 -17.55
CA ASP A 160 -5.46 -0.60 -17.25
C ASP A 160 -6.63 -1.59 -17.21
N SER A 161 -6.70 -2.48 -18.19
CA SER A 161 -7.76 -3.49 -18.27
C SER A 161 -7.73 -4.45 -17.09
N ILE A 162 -6.53 -4.81 -16.61
CA ILE A 162 -6.34 -5.69 -15.45
C ILE A 162 -6.69 -4.95 -14.16
N CYS A 163 -6.14 -3.75 -13.94
CA CYS A 163 -6.41 -2.93 -12.76
C CYS A 163 -7.92 -2.66 -12.61
N LYS A 164 -8.60 -2.28 -13.69
CA LYS A 164 -10.05 -2.06 -13.69
C LYS A 164 -10.83 -3.30 -13.26
N LYS A 165 -10.42 -4.50 -13.71
CA LYS A 165 -11.06 -5.76 -13.29
C LYS A 165 -10.82 -6.05 -11.81
N ILE A 166 -9.62 -5.76 -11.30
CA ILE A 166 -9.30 -5.90 -9.87
C ILE A 166 -10.22 -4.98 -9.05
N ASP A 167 -10.34 -3.71 -9.44
CA ASP A 167 -11.20 -2.75 -8.75
C ASP A 167 -12.67 -3.18 -8.73
N ILE A 168 -13.21 -3.63 -9.87
CA ILE A 168 -14.58 -4.14 -9.95
C ILE A 168 -14.77 -5.35 -9.04
N ASN A 169 -13.82 -6.29 -9.04
CA ASN A 169 -13.91 -7.48 -8.18
C ASN A 169 -13.84 -7.13 -6.69
N GLN A 170 -12.99 -6.15 -6.31
CA GLN A 170 -12.94 -5.64 -4.94
C GLN A 170 -14.29 -5.03 -4.53
N GLN A 171 -14.87 -4.16 -5.37
CA GLN A 171 -16.18 -3.57 -5.11
C GLN A 171 -17.27 -4.65 -4.97
N ILE A 172 -17.26 -5.68 -5.80
CA ILE A 172 -18.19 -6.81 -5.68
C ILE A 172 -18.00 -7.51 -4.34
N ASN A 173 -16.76 -7.82 -3.96
CA ASN A 173 -16.48 -8.49 -2.68
C ASN A 173 -16.92 -7.64 -1.48
N ASP A 174 -16.65 -6.33 -1.50
CA ASP A 174 -17.06 -5.39 -0.45
C ASP A 174 -18.59 -5.33 -0.31
N ASN A 175 -19.33 -5.36 -1.43
CA ASN A 175 -20.78 -5.40 -1.44
C ASN A 175 -21.36 -6.75 -0.97
N LEU A 176 -20.62 -7.85 -1.13
CA LEU A 176 -21.03 -9.19 -0.72
C LEU A 176 -20.67 -9.53 0.72
N ALA A 177 -19.64 -8.90 1.30
CA ALA A 177 -19.25 -9.08 2.70
C ALA A 177 -20.42 -8.95 3.70
N PRO A 178 -21.34 -7.96 3.62
CA PRO A 178 -22.49 -7.87 4.53
C PRO A 178 -23.51 -9.02 4.36
N VAL A 179 -23.52 -9.73 3.23
CA VAL A 179 -24.44 -10.86 2.98
C VAL A 179 -24.02 -12.11 3.78
N HIS A 180 -22.74 -12.25 4.14
CA HIS A 180 -22.27 -13.38 4.94
C HIS A 180 -22.48 -13.18 6.45
N GLU A 181 -22.29 -11.97 6.99
CA GLU A 181 -22.58 -11.70 8.42
C GLU A 181 -24.06 -11.90 8.77
N SER A 182 -24.97 -11.61 7.84
CA SER A 182 -26.41 -11.82 8.05
C SER A 182 -26.85 -13.29 8.01
N LYS A 183 -26.03 -14.21 7.48
CA LYS A 183 -26.38 -15.64 7.35
C LYS A 183 -25.85 -16.52 8.49
N ASP A 184 -24.83 -16.08 9.23
CA ASP A 184 -24.25 -16.85 10.35
C ASP A 184 -24.97 -16.66 11.69
N THR A 185 -25.90 -15.71 11.81
CA THR A 185 -26.67 -15.44 13.04
C THR A 185 -27.81 -16.43 13.33
N ASN A 186 -28.05 -17.41 12.44
CA ASN A 186 -29.19 -18.33 12.52
C ASN A 186 -28.80 -19.82 12.66
N LYS A 187 -27.65 -20.13 13.26
CA LYS A 187 -27.30 -21.52 13.62
C LYS A 187 -27.63 -21.77 15.10
N PRO A 188 -28.63 -22.60 15.45
CA PRO A 188 -28.88 -22.94 16.84
C PRO A 188 -27.69 -23.74 17.40
N GLU A 189 -27.08 -23.23 18.47
CA GLU A 189 -26.09 -23.96 19.25
C GLU A 189 -26.70 -25.25 19.81
N LYS A 190 -26.39 -26.40 19.20
CA LYS A 190 -26.49 -27.68 19.90
C LYS A 190 -25.14 -27.95 20.56
N SER A 191 -25.03 -27.57 21.82
CA SER A 191 -23.96 -27.98 22.71
C SER A 191 -24.07 -29.49 22.98
N ILE A 192 -23.16 -30.28 22.40
CA ILE A 192 -22.98 -31.69 22.76
C ILE A 192 -21.76 -31.75 23.69
N THR A 193 -22.02 -31.85 24.99
CA THR A 193 -20.99 -32.02 26.00
C THR A 193 -20.54 -33.48 26.02
N PHE A 194 -19.30 -33.75 25.58
CA PHE A 194 -18.67 -35.06 25.79
C PHE A 194 -17.87 -35.04 27.10
N SER A 195 -18.30 -35.84 28.08
CA SER A 195 -17.54 -36.07 29.31
C SER A 195 -16.45 -37.12 29.05
N SER A 196 -15.20 -36.71 28.95
CA SER A 196 -14.07 -37.64 28.96
C SER A 196 -13.59 -37.84 30.40
N GLN A 197 -13.95 -38.96 31.02
CA GLN A 197 -13.23 -39.45 32.21
C GLN A 197 -11.86 -40.02 31.78
N PRO A 198 -10.76 -39.73 32.50
CA PRO A 198 -9.46 -40.29 32.17
C PRO A 198 -9.39 -41.77 32.58
N ILE A 199 -9.06 -42.63 31.62
CA ILE A 199 -8.70 -44.04 31.86
C ILE A 199 -7.31 -44.07 32.50
N ARG A 200 -7.20 -44.59 33.73
CA ARG A 200 -5.90 -44.88 34.37
C ARG A 200 -5.35 -46.21 33.86
N PRO A 201 -4.13 -46.28 33.30
CA PRO A 201 -3.46 -47.55 33.09
C PRO A 201 -2.86 -48.06 34.41
N SER A 202 -3.13 -49.33 34.72
CA SER A 202 -2.47 -50.09 35.79
C SER A 202 -1.14 -50.65 35.31
N PHE A 203 -0.02 -50.31 35.96
CA PHE A 203 1.24 -51.03 35.76
C PHE A 203 1.96 -51.34 37.08
N SER A 204 2.30 -52.62 37.20
CA SER A 204 3.05 -53.26 38.28
C SER A 204 4.54 -52.91 38.21
N ASN A 205 5.14 -52.70 39.38
CA ASN A 205 6.53 -52.34 39.59
C ASN A 205 7.52 -53.46 39.16
N LYS A 206 8.60 -53.10 38.46
CA LYS A 206 9.93 -53.71 38.62
C LYS A 206 11.03 -52.79 38.05
N ASN A 207 11.84 -52.27 38.99
CA ASN A 207 13.24 -51.79 38.93
C ASN A 207 13.83 -51.32 37.60
N ILE A 208 14.46 -50.13 37.61
CA ILE A 208 15.93 -49.93 37.56
C ILE A 208 16.23 -48.42 37.66
N SER A 209 17.38 -48.13 38.29
CA SER A 209 17.96 -46.82 38.61
C SER A 209 18.36 -45.97 37.40
N GLY A 210 18.31 -44.64 37.55
CA GLY A 210 18.99 -43.72 36.64
C GLY A 210 18.38 -42.33 36.72
N ARG A 211 19.23 -41.32 36.91
CA ARG A 211 18.85 -39.90 36.84
C ARG A 211 18.23 -39.59 35.49
N ASP A 212 17.22 -38.73 35.44
CA ASP A 212 17.23 -37.48 34.64
C ASP A 212 15.83 -36.96 34.22
N ILE A 213 15.76 -35.62 34.26
CA ILE A 213 14.92 -34.69 33.47
C ILE A 213 13.42 -34.57 33.83
N LEU A 214 13.11 -33.45 34.50
CA LEU A 214 11.79 -32.81 34.48
C LEU A 214 11.48 -32.30 33.06
N TYR A 215 10.51 -32.90 32.37
CA TYR A 215 9.83 -32.26 31.24
C TYR A 215 8.56 -31.56 31.75
N PRO A 216 8.38 -30.24 31.56
CA PRO A 216 7.11 -29.59 31.84
C PRO A 216 6.04 -30.02 30.81
N ALA A 217 4.83 -30.24 31.31
CA ALA A 217 3.66 -30.67 30.53
C ALA A 217 3.32 -29.70 29.39
N LEU A 218 3.07 -30.26 28.20
CA LEU A 218 2.48 -29.55 27.05
C LEU A 218 1.08 -29.06 27.42
N ARG A 219 0.90 -27.74 27.54
CA ARG A 219 -0.43 -27.12 27.53
C ARG A 219 -1.01 -27.22 26.12
N SER A 220 -2.24 -27.70 26.00
CA SER A 220 -3.03 -27.55 24.77
C SER A 220 -3.25 -26.06 24.49
N THR A 221 -2.53 -25.49 23.54
CA THR A 221 -2.80 -24.17 23.01
C THR A 221 -3.69 -24.31 21.77
N THR A 222 -4.96 -23.94 21.91
CA THR A 222 -5.79 -23.55 20.77
C THR A 222 -5.18 -22.30 20.14
N ILE A 223 -4.69 -22.41 18.90
CA ILE A 223 -4.26 -21.26 18.11
C ILE A 223 -5.52 -20.74 17.39
N PRO A 224 -6.01 -19.52 17.67
CA PRO A 224 -7.11 -18.96 16.91
C PRO A 224 -6.64 -18.62 15.49
N TYR A 225 -7.48 -18.93 14.50
CA TYR A 225 -7.29 -18.48 13.12
C TYR A 225 -7.38 -16.93 13.12
N PRO A 226 -6.39 -16.21 12.56
CA PRO A 226 -6.43 -14.75 12.57
C PRO A 226 -7.56 -14.26 11.65
N ASP A 227 -8.40 -13.38 12.21
CA ASP A 227 -9.45 -12.68 11.48
C ASP A 227 -8.82 -11.71 10.46
N PRO A 228 -9.04 -11.91 9.14
CA PRO A 228 -8.45 -11.08 8.10
C PRO A 228 -8.98 -9.64 8.08
N TYR A 229 -10.01 -9.30 8.88
CA TYR A 229 -10.64 -7.97 8.89
C TYR A 229 -10.31 -7.11 10.11
N LYS A 230 -9.42 -7.58 11.00
CA LYS A 230 -8.98 -6.78 12.14
C LYS A 230 -8.00 -5.70 11.70
N ARG A 231 -8.53 -4.54 11.28
CA ARG A 231 -7.75 -3.30 11.10
C ARG A 231 -6.96 -3.01 12.38
N PHE A 232 -5.64 -3.02 12.28
CA PHE A 232 -4.76 -2.51 13.33
C PHE A 232 -5.01 -1.00 13.47
N PHE A 233 -5.85 -0.62 14.43
CA PHE A 233 -5.81 0.73 15.00
C PHE A 233 -4.56 0.82 15.85
N LEU A 234 -3.49 1.39 15.29
CA LEU A 234 -2.43 1.97 16.12
C LEU A 234 -2.88 3.39 16.48
N ALA A 235 -3.24 3.57 17.74
CA ALA A 235 -3.46 4.88 18.35
C ALA A 235 -2.14 5.43 18.92
N PRO A 236 -2.11 6.72 19.29
CA PRO A 236 -1.29 7.79 18.72
C PRO A 236 0.21 7.72 19.02
#